data_AF-A0A0D9WUT9-F1
#
_entry.id   AF-A0A0D9WUT9-F1
#
_cell.length_a   1.000
_cell.length_b   1.000
_cell.length_c   1.000
_cell.angle_alpha   90.00
_cell.angle_beta   90.00
_cell.angle_gamma   90.00
#
_symmetry.space_group_name_H-M   'P 1'
#
loop_
_entity.id
_entity.type
_entity.pdbx_description
1 polymer ?
#
loop_
_entity_poly.entity_id
_entity_poly.type
_entity_poly.pdbx_seq_one_letter_code
_entity_poly.pdbx_strand_id
1 'polypeptide(L)'
;MMERFKQKDQLLSDFFMRGHFPDEGTEGDISTLECLANFIAIVSLTVIFLYLSLFSSVWFKVYVLVSCAYLTFVTYFSIQPPQLICSPESGIHAKKTL
;
A
#
# COMPACT_ATOMS: atom_id res chain seq x y z
N MET A 1 25.78 22.33 -57.03
CA MET A 1 24.61 22.92 -56.32
C MET A 1 23.34 22.10 -56.54
N MET A 2 23.10 21.58 -57.75
CA MET A 2 21.93 20.74 -58.09
C MET A 2 21.84 19.40 -57.31
N GLU A 3 22.98 18.80 -56.94
CA GLU A 3 23.01 17.50 -56.25
C GLU A 3 22.44 17.55 -54.82
N ARG A 4 22.66 18.66 -54.09
CA ARG A 4 22.07 18.85 -52.75
C ARG A 4 20.57 19.04 -52.80
N PHE A 5 20.07 19.66 -53.87
CA PHE A 5 18.64 19.78 -54.12
C PHE A 5 18.04 18.42 -54.45
N LYS A 6 18.68 17.64 -55.32
CA LYS A 6 18.22 16.28 -55.66
C LYS A 6 18.20 15.35 -54.44
N GLN A 7 19.19 15.47 -53.54
CA GLN A 7 19.24 14.69 -52.31
C GLN A 7 18.13 15.07 -51.31
N LYS A 8 17.84 16.38 -51.15
CA LYS A 8 16.69 16.83 -50.34
C LYS A 8 15.36 16.37 -50.93
N ASP A 9 15.23 16.41 -52.25
CA ASP A 9 14.03 16.00 -52.96
C ASP A 9 13.77 14.48 -52.80
N GLN A 10 14.83 13.67 -52.81
CA GLN A 10 14.74 12.24 -52.54
C GLN A 10 14.33 11.95 -51.08
N LEU A 11 14.84 12.71 -50.12
CA LEU A 11 14.46 12.58 -48.71
C LEU A 11 13.00 12.99 -48.47
N LEU A 12 12.51 14.03 -49.16
CA LEU A 12 11.11 14.46 -49.13
C LEU A 12 10.17 13.44 -49.80
N SER A 13 10.60 12.84 -50.91
CA SER A 13 9.89 11.73 -51.57
C SER A 13 9.75 10.53 -50.64
N ASP A 14 10.84 10.12 -49.98
CA ASP A 14 10.81 9.02 -49.01
C ASP A 14 9.95 9.37 -47.78
N PHE A 15 9.94 10.65 -47.36
CA PHE A 15 9.06 11.13 -46.30
C PHE A 15 7.58 11.05 -46.70
N PHE A 16 7.24 11.39 -47.94
CA PHE A 16 5.86 11.32 -48.44
C PHE A 16 5.37 9.87 -48.58
N MET A 17 6.26 8.95 -48.97
CA MET A 17 5.96 7.52 -49.11
C MET A 17 5.90 6.77 -47.77
N ARG A 18 6.69 7.18 -46.78
CA ARG A 18 6.89 6.43 -45.52
C ARG A 18 6.36 7.13 -44.28
N GLY A 19 5.92 8.39 -44.41
CA GLY A 19 5.36 9.23 -43.35
C GLY A 19 6.38 9.75 -42.33
N HIS A 20 7.68 9.48 -42.53
CA HIS A 20 8.73 9.74 -41.55
C HIS A 20 10.11 9.77 -42.22
N PHE A 21 11.07 10.54 -41.68
CA PHE A 21 12.42 10.62 -42.24
C PHE A 21 13.25 9.38 -41.83
N PRO A 22 14.15 8.88 -42.68
CA PRO A 22 14.93 7.67 -42.41
C PRO A 22 16.03 7.83 -41.33
N ASP A 23 16.06 8.96 -40.61
CA ASP A 23 17.06 9.27 -39.58
C ASP A 23 16.44 10.16 -38.49
N GLU A 24 15.27 9.78 -37.94
CA GLU A 24 14.90 10.29 -36.63
C GLU A 24 15.82 9.64 -35.61
N GLY A 25 16.83 10.40 -35.21
CA GLY A 25 17.80 10.00 -34.21
C GLY A 25 17.10 9.38 -33.01
N THR A 26 17.63 8.23 -32.59
CA THR A 26 17.22 7.42 -31.45
C THR A 26 17.44 8.12 -30.09
N GLU A 27 17.38 9.46 -30.04
CA GLU A 27 17.53 10.29 -28.82
C GLU A 27 16.19 10.52 -28.10
N GLY A 28 15.04 10.22 -28.75
CA GLY A 28 13.70 10.49 -28.20
C GLY A 28 13.17 9.44 -27.22
N ASP A 29 13.53 8.17 -27.39
CA ASP A 29 12.88 7.07 -26.65
C ASP A 29 13.42 6.92 -25.23
N ILE A 30 14.72 7.15 -25.00
CA ILE A 30 15.32 6.99 -23.66
C ILE A 30 14.85 8.10 -22.73
N SER A 31 14.83 9.37 -23.18
CA SER A 31 14.45 10.50 -22.31
C SER A 31 12.94 10.51 -21.97
N THR A 32 12.09 10.08 -22.90
CA THR A 32 10.64 10.00 -22.65
C THR A 32 10.28 8.83 -21.75
N LEU A 33 10.92 7.65 -21.92
CA LEU A 33 10.72 6.51 -21.01
C LEU A 33 11.25 6.77 -19.60
N GLU A 34 12.43 7.38 -19.46
CA GLU A 34 12.97 7.73 -18.13
C GLU A 34 12.12 8.78 -17.42
N CYS A 35 11.64 9.79 -18.14
CA CYS A 35 10.70 10.78 -17.60
C CYS A 35 9.38 10.13 -17.14
N LEU A 36 8.82 9.25 -17.97
CA LEU A 36 7.60 8.52 -17.65
C LEU A 36 7.79 7.60 -16.44
N ALA A 37 8.91 6.88 -16.37
CA ALA A 37 9.25 6.02 -15.24
C ALA A 37 9.39 6.82 -13.94
N ASN A 38 10.07 7.97 -13.97
CA ASN A 38 10.18 8.86 -12.81
C ASN A 38 8.82 9.41 -12.38
N PHE A 39 7.97 9.80 -13.33
CA PHE A 39 6.62 10.27 -13.04
C PHE A 39 5.77 9.16 -12.40
N ILE A 40 5.78 7.95 -12.97
CA ILE A 40 5.08 6.78 -12.41
C ILE A 40 5.63 6.45 -11.02
N ALA A 41 6.96 6.50 -10.81
CA ALA A 41 7.58 6.26 -9.52
C ALA A 41 7.12 7.27 -8.45
N ILE A 42 7.09 8.56 -8.79
CA ILE A 42 6.63 9.62 -7.86
C ILE A 42 5.14 9.47 -7.55
N VAL A 43 4.31 9.24 -8.58
CA VAL A 43 2.85 9.08 -8.41
C VAL A 43 2.55 7.82 -7.59
N SER A 44 3.16 6.69 -7.93
CA SER A 44 2.98 5.43 -7.19
C SER A 44 3.45 5.54 -5.76
N LEU A 45 4.63 6.14 -5.51
CA LEU A 45 5.12 6.39 -4.15
C LEU A 45 4.14 7.25 -3.35
N THR A 46 3.61 8.32 -3.96
CA THR A 46 2.64 9.22 -3.32
C THR A 46 1.35 8.47 -2.97
N VAL A 47 0.82 7.68 -3.90
CA VAL A 47 -0.39 6.86 -3.67
C VAL A 47 -0.16 5.82 -2.57
N ILE A 48 0.98 5.12 -2.60
CA ILE A 48 1.35 4.15 -1.57
C ILE A 48 1.46 4.84 -0.22
N PHE A 49 2.09 6.01 -0.14
CA PHE A 49 2.24 6.74 1.11
C PHE A 49 0.90 7.21 1.68
N LEU A 50 0.01 7.73 0.83
CA LEU A 50 -1.35 8.09 1.22
C LEU A 50 -2.14 6.88 1.69
N TYR A 51 -2.07 5.76 0.94
CA TYR A 51 -2.73 4.51 1.30
C TYR A 51 -2.22 4.00 2.65
N LEU A 52 -0.91 3.88 2.83
CA LEU A 52 -0.29 3.45 4.08
C LEU A 52 -0.61 4.39 5.24
N SER A 53 -0.68 5.70 5.02
CA SER A 53 -0.99 6.66 6.08
C SER A 53 -2.46 6.55 6.54
N LEU A 54 -3.40 6.44 5.59
CA LEU A 54 -4.82 6.21 5.89
C LEU A 54 -5.05 4.84 6.51
N PHE A 55 -4.44 3.81 5.95
CA PHE A 55 -4.49 2.44 6.45
C PHE A 55 -3.86 2.38 7.84
N SER A 56 -2.67 2.95 8.06
CA SER A 56 -2.05 3.04 9.39
C SER A 56 -2.97 3.74 10.39
N SER A 57 -3.65 4.82 10.02
CA SER A 57 -4.62 5.47 10.92
C SER A 57 -5.80 4.57 11.31
N VAL A 58 -6.41 3.89 10.34
CA VAL A 58 -7.56 2.99 10.58
C VAL A 58 -7.11 1.72 11.32
N TRP A 59 -5.99 1.13 10.90
CA TRP A 59 -5.44 -0.10 11.48
C TRP A 59 -4.83 0.14 12.85
N PHE A 60 -4.29 1.33 13.12
CA PHE A 60 -3.86 1.71 14.46
C PHE A 60 -5.06 1.74 15.41
N LYS A 61 -6.21 2.29 14.98
CA LYS A 61 -7.44 2.25 15.77
C LYS A 61 -7.90 0.81 16.05
N VAL A 62 -7.94 -0.03 15.03
CA VAL A 62 -8.29 -1.45 15.18
C VAL A 62 -7.31 -2.16 16.12
N TYR A 63 -6.01 -1.93 15.94
CA TYR A 63 -4.94 -2.50 16.76
C TYR A 63 -5.07 -2.09 18.24
N VAL A 64 -5.33 -0.81 18.52
CA VAL A 64 -5.55 -0.33 19.88
C VAL A 64 -6.79 -0.97 20.50
N LEU A 65 -7.88 -1.10 19.74
CA LEU A 65 -9.13 -1.68 20.22
C LEU A 65 -8.99 -3.19 20.50
N VAL A 66 -8.32 -3.91 19.60
CA VAL A 66 -7.95 -5.32 19.78
C VAL A 66 -7.02 -5.49 20.97
N SER A 67 -6.00 -4.63 21.13
CA SER A 67 -5.10 -4.68 22.29
C SER A 67 -5.84 -4.43 23.60
N CYS A 68 -6.79 -3.49 23.60
CA CYS A 68 -7.64 -3.20 24.76
C CYS A 68 -8.57 -4.37 25.10
N ALA A 69 -9.24 -4.96 24.09
CA ALA A 69 -10.06 -6.16 24.26
C ALA A 69 -9.22 -7.36 24.73
N TYR A 70 -8.01 -7.53 24.18
CA TYR A 70 -7.07 -8.56 24.58
C TYR A 70 -6.59 -8.38 26.02
N LEU A 71 -6.21 -7.17 26.42
CA LEU A 71 -5.85 -6.87 27.81
C LEU A 71 -7.04 -7.11 28.73
N THR A 72 -8.24 -6.68 28.36
CA THR A 72 -9.46 -6.95 29.14
C THR A 72 -9.74 -8.43 29.24
N PHE A 73 -9.52 -9.20 28.18
CA PHE A 73 -9.66 -10.65 28.18
C PHE A 73 -8.61 -11.30 29.07
N VAL A 74 -7.33 -10.95 28.92
CA VAL A 74 -6.25 -11.43 29.77
C VAL A 74 -6.51 -11.08 31.22
N THR A 75 -6.93 -9.86 31.52
CA THR A 75 -7.27 -9.42 32.88
C THR A 75 -8.54 -10.11 33.38
N TYR A 76 -9.57 -10.32 32.56
CA TYR A 76 -10.77 -11.05 32.96
C TYR A 76 -10.44 -12.51 33.26
N PHE A 77 -9.73 -13.21 32.39
CA PHE A 77 -9.32 -14.60 32.61
C PHE A 77 -8.19 -14.75 33.67
N SER A 78 -7.35 -13.74 33.86
CA SER A 78 -6.26 -13.73 34.87
C SER A 78 -6.68 -13.12 36.22
N ILE A 79 -7.79 -12.39 36.31
CA ILE A 79 -8.51 -12.00 37.56
C ILE A 79 -9.63 -13.01 37.87
N GLN A 80 -10.06 -13.77 36.86
CA GLN A 80 -10.81 -15.02 37.00
C GLN A 80 -9.91 -16.28 36.96
N PRO A 81 -8.80 -16.40 37.72
CA PRO A 81 -8.33 -17.68 38.16
C PRO A 81 -9.08 -18.02 39.47
N PRO A 82 -8.82 -19.17 40.07
CA PRO A 82 -9.71 -20.30 40.32
C PRO A 82 -10.85 -20.10 41.36
N GLN A 83 -11.48 -18.92 41.47
CA GLN A 83 -12.55 -18.69 42.47
C GLN A 83 -13.86 -19.45 42.16
N LEU A 84 -13.97 -20.07 40.98
CA LEU A 84 -15.13 -20.90 40.61
C LEU A 84 -14.94 -22.40 40.92
N ILE A 85 -13.78 -22.84 41.41
CA ILE A 85 -13.52 -24.25 41.81
C ILE A 85 -13.64 -24.44 43.34
N CYS A 86 -14.13 -23.45 44.09
CA CYS A 86 -14.45 -23.62 45.51
C CYS A 86 -15.77 -22.93 45.88
N SER A 87 -16.86 -23.34 45.24
CA SER A 87 -18.19 -23.35 45.85
C SER A 87 -19.09 -24.16 44.91
N PRO A 88 -19.51 -25.38 45.32
CA PRO A 88 -20.67 -25.46 46.21
C PRO A 88 -20.66 -26.69 47.14
N GLU A 89 -20.70 -26.49 48.45
CA GLU A 89 -21.50 -27.31 49.39
C GLU A 89 -21.12 -26.94 50.83
N SER A 90 -22.06 -26.30 51.53
CA SER A 90 -22.48 -26.70 52.88
C SER A 90 -23.33 -25.55 53.43
N GLY A 91 -24.58 -25.52 52.97
CA GLY A 91 -25.64 -25.26 53.92
C GLY A 91 -25.74 -26.47 54.84
N ILE A 92 -26.16 -26.21 56.09
CA ILE A 92 -26.53 -27.15 57.16
C ILE A 92 -25.46 -27.26 58.27
N HIS A 93 -25.91 -26.92 59.50
CA HIS A 93 -25.21 -26.90 60.81
C HIS A 93 -24.26 -25.70 61.03
N ALA A 94 -24.60 -24.67 61.82
CA ALA A 94 -25.01 -24.81 63.22
C ALA A 94 -26.00 -23.71 63.66
N LYS A 95 -27.26 -24.14 63.83
CA LYS A 95 -28.19 -23.59 64.81
C LYS A 95 -27.78 -24.14 66.19
N LYS A 96 -27.65 -23.27 67.20
CA LYS A 96 -27.76 -23.46 68.67
C LYS A 96 -26.71 -22.59 69.40
N THR A 97 -27.11 -21.40 69.87
CA THR A 97 -27.71 -21.09 71.19
C THR A 97 -26.67 -21.03 72.32
N LEU A 98 -26.61 -19.81 72.88
CA LEU A 98 -26.15 -19.40 74.21
C LEU A 98 -24.65 -19.40 74.47
#